data_AF-A0A8T4ZPS0-F1
#
_entry.id   AF-A0A8T4ZPS0-F1
#
_cell.length_a   1.000
_cell.length_b   1.000
_cell.length_c   1.000
_cell.angle_alpha   90.00
_cell.angle_beta   90.00
_cell.angle_gamma   90.00
#
_symmetry.space_group_name_H-M   'P 1'
#
loop_
_entity.id
_entity.type
_entity.pdbx_description
1 polymer ?
#
loop_
_entity_poly.entity_id
_entity_poly.type
_entity_poly.pdbx_seq_one_letter_code
_entity_poly.pdbx_strand_id
1 'polypeptide(L)'
;MSEVQVGKVPIPLVNYIYLIMNRKSPYYDIVQHLLREMEIHYSRTGKDLSEIVYTINPRILQEEIEKRVKSEKLTTVNVCRTVLALLYASELREEKDFYITTTSGGRRNYHVKVNPRTLNMLFRFV
;
A
#
# COMPACT_ATOMS: atom_id res chain seq x y z
N MET A 1 13.80 -7.27 -15.24
CA MET A 1 12.80 -6.36 -14.65
C MET A 1 11.47 -6.78 -15.22
N SER A 2 10.55 -7.28 -14.39
CA SER A 2 9.22 -7.68 -14.89
C SER A 2 8.46 -6.44 -15.31
N GLU A 3 8.03 -6.40 -16.58
CA GLU A 3 7.07 -5.41 -17.05
C GLU A 3 5.82 -5.54 -16.18
N VAL A 4 5.50 -4.48 -15.42
CA VAL A 4 4.22 -4.38 -14.73
C VAL A 4 3.14 -4.58 -15.80
N GLN A 5 2.28 -5.59 -15.67
CA GLN A 5 1.16 -5.78 -16.60
C GLN A 5 0.14 -4.64 -16.40
N VAL A 6 0.41 -3.51 -17.04
CA VAL A 6 -0.37 -2.25 -16.95
C VAL A 6 -1.84 -2.48 -17.32
N GLY A 7 -2.16 -3.52 -18.10
CA GLY A 7 -3.51 -3.82 -18.59
C GLY A 7 -4.58 -4.12 -17.54
N LYS A 8 -4.22 -4.36 -16.26
CA LYS A 8 -5.19 -4.60 -15.16
C LYS A 8 -5.27 -3.47 -14.13
N VAL A 9 -4.46 -2.42 -14.29
CA VAL A 9 -4.39 -1.34 -13.33
C VAL A 9 -5.23 -0.16 -13.82
N PRO A 10 -6.15 0.41 -13.01
CA PRO A 10 -6.84 1.63 -13.36
C PRO A 10 -5.87 2.73 -13.82
N ILE A 11 -6.12 3.34 -14.98
CA ILE A 11 -5.25 4.35 -15.62
C ILE A 11 -4.73 5.41 -14.62
N PRO A 12 -5.54 5.96 -13.69
CA PRO A 12 -5.05 6.95 -12.73
C PRO A 12 -3.91 6.47 -11.81
N LEU A 13 -3.70 5.17 -11.67
CA LEU A 13 -2.68 4.58 -10.78
C LEU A 13 -1.35 4.32 -11.50
N VAL A 14 -1.34 4.25 -12.84
CA VAL A 14 -0.11 3.98 -13.62
C VAL A 14 0.97 5.01 -13.33
N ASN A 15 0.59 6.29 -13.20
CA ASN A 15 1.52 7.35 -12.82
C ASN A 15 2.11 7.13 -11.42
N TYR A 16 1.32 6.64 -10.46
CA TYR A 16 1.79 6.38 -9.09
C TYR A 16 2.74 5.18 -9.05
N ILE A 17 2.49 4.15 -9.87
CA ILE A 17 3.43 3.04 -10.05
C ILE A 17 4.79 3.58 -10.52
N TYR A 18 4.79 4.41 -11.56
CA TYR A 18 6.02 5.03 -12.07
C TYR A 18 6.73 5.86 -10.98
N LEU A 19 6.00 6.65 -10.21
CA LEU A 19 6.56 7.45 -9.12
C LEU A 19 7.20 6.58 -8.03
N ILE A 20 6.58 5.46 -7.68
CA ILE A 20 7.12 4.49 -6.71
C ILE A 20 8.39 3.84 -7.25
N MET A 21 8.34 3.28 -8.47
CA MET A 21 9.49 2.60 -9.10
C MET A 21 10.71 3.51 -9.27
N ASN A 22 10.48 4.80 -9.54
CA ASN A 22 11.54 5.81 -9.64
C ASN A 22 11.91 6.45 -8.29
N ARG A 23 11.47 5.84 -7.17
CA ARG A 23 11.78 6.23 -5.80
C ARG A 23 11.47 7.70 -5.51
N LYS A 24 10.38 8.24 -6.08
CA LYS A 24 9.99 9.64 -5.89
C LYS A 24 9.29 9.82 -4.56
N SER A 25 9.74 10.81 -3.79
CA SER A 25 9.07 11.26 -2.57
C SER A 25 7.79 12.04 -2.89
N PRO A 26 6.70 11.93 -2.11
CA PRO A 26 6.55 11.10 -0.90
C PRO A 26 6.09 9.66 -1.18
N TYR A 27 5.88 9.30 -2.44
CA TYR A 27 5.25 8.04 -2.84
C TYR A 27 6.04 6.82 -2.41
N TYR A 28 7.36 6.84 -2.62
CA TYR A 28 8.25 5.77 -2.18
C TYR A 28 8.35 5.69 -0.65
N ASP A 29 8.35 6.83 0.05
CA ASP A 29 8.42 6.89 1.51
C ASP A 29 7.18 6.23 2.15
N ILE A 30 6.00 6.49 1.58
CA ILE A 30 4.74 5.86 1.98
C ILE A 30 4.84 4.33 1.84
N VAL A 31 5.33 3.84 0.70
CA VAL A 31 5.46 2.40 0.44
C VAL A 31 6.45 1.75 1.41
N GLN A 32 7.63 2.34 1.60
CA GLN A 32 8.64 1.82 2.52
C GLN A 32 8.12 1.71 3.96
N HIS A 33 7.41 2.74 4.42
CA HIS A 33 6.80 2.72 5.75
C HIS A 33 5.75 1.61 5.87
N LEU A 34 4.87 1.49 4.88
CA LEU A 34 3.84 0.44 4.86
C LEU A 34 4.41 -0.97 4.89
N LEU A 35 5.40 -1.27 4.04
CA LEU A 35 6.00 -2.60 3.98
C LEU A 35 6.65 -2.98 5.33
N ARG A 36 7.37 -2.03 5.93
CA ARG A 36 7.99 -2.22 7.24
C ARG A 36 6.95 -2.46 8.33
N GLU A 37 5.90 -1.66 8.39
CA GLU A 37 4.86 -1.81 9.41
C GLU A 37 4.08 -3.13 9.25
N MET A 38 3.78 -3.54 8.00
CA MET A 38 3.15 -4.84 7.74
C MET A 38 4.04 -6.02 8.15
N GLU A 39 5.34 -5.96 7.84
CA GLU A 39 6.29 -7.00 8.24
C GLU A 39 6.43 -7.09 9.78
N ILE A 40 6.52 -5.95 10.46
CA ILE A 40 6.57 -5.90 11.93
C ILE A 40 5.27 -6.46 12.52
N HIS A 41 4.11 -6.06 11.98
CA HIS A 41 2.82 -6.56 12.44
C HIS A 41 2.71 -8.08 12.24
N TYR A 42 3.10 -8.59 11.08
CA TYR A 42 3.09 -10.02 10.78
C TYR A 42 4.06 -10.82 11.66
N SER A 43 5.28 -10.32 11.86
CA SER A 43 6.27 -11.01 12.69
C SER A 43 5.88 -11.11 14.17
N ARG A 44 5.11 -10.14 14.68
CA ARG A 44 4.66 -10.08 16.08
C ARG A 44 3.36 -10.84 16.35
N THR A 45 2.43 -10.82 15.41
CA THR A 45 1.05 -11.31 15.62
C THR A 45 0.71 -12.50 14.72
N GLY A 46 1.38 -12.62 13.57
CA GLY A 46 1.05 -13.55 12.50
C GLY A 46 2.02 -14.71 12.28
N LYS A 47 3.04 -14.92 13.13
CA LYS A 47 3.87 -16.13 12.98
C LYS A 47 3.11 -17.40 13.33
N ASP A 48 2.23 -17.34 14.32
CA ASP A 48 1.40 -18.47 14.75
C ASP A 48 0.07 -18.55 13.97
N LEU A 49 -0.34 -17.42 13.36
CA LEU A 49 -1.54 -17.32 12.54
C LEU A 49 -1.13 -17.28 11.06
N SER A 50 -1.44 -18.32 10.29
CA SER A 50 -1.09 -18.41 8.86
C SER A 50 -1.42 -17.17 8.00
N GLU A 51 -2.34 -16.33 8.46
CA GLU A 51 -2.74 -15.06 7.85
C GLU A 51 -3.29 -14.09 8.92
N ILE A 52 -3.04 -12.78 8.74
CA ILE A 52 -3.63 -11.70 9.56
C ILE A 52 -4.11 -10.56 8.68
N VAL A 53 -5.03 -9.71 9.18
CA VAL A 53 -5.50 -8.52 8.46
C VAL A 53 -4.79 -7.27 8.99
N TYR A 54 -4.05 -6.58 8.11
CA TYR A 54 -3.48 -5.26 8.38
C TYR A 54 -4.36 -4.16 7.78
N THR A 55 -4.72 -3.15 8.58
CA THR A 55 -5.59 -2.05 8.14
C THR A 55 -4.78 -0.77 7.91
N ILE A 56 -4.88 -0.23 6.71
CA ILE A 56 -4.29 1.04 6.30
C ILE A 56 -5.37 2.12 6.38
N ASN A 57 -5.20 3.07 7.29
CA ASN A 57 -5.98 4.30 7.34
C ASN A 57 -5.16 5.43 6.67
N PRO A 58 -5.58 5.96 5.50
CA PRO A 58 -4.81 6.94 4.74
C PRO A 58 -4.51 8.25 5.49
N ARG A 59 -5.40 8.65 6.41
CA ARG A 59 -5.19 9.87 7.19
C ARG A 59 -4.10 9.66 8.24
N ILE A 60 -4.18 8.55 8.99
CA ILE A 60 -3.15 8.20 9.98
C ILE A 60 -1.80 8.03 9.28
N LEU A 61 -1.79 7.31 8.15
CA LEU A 61 -0.59 7.13 7.34
C LEU A 61 -0.01 8.46 6.85
N GLN A 62 -0.84 9.40 6.37
CA GLN A 62 -0.39 10.73 6.00
C GLN A 62 0.29 11.43 7.19
N GLU A 63 -0.39 11.49 8.34
CA GLU A 63 0.12 12.14 9.56
C GLU A 63 1.43 11.49 10.05
N GLU A 64 1.61 10.18 9.86
CA GLU A 64 2.85 9.48 10.18
C GLU A 64 4.01 9.82 9.24
N ILE A 65 3.75 9.90 7.93
CA ILE A 65 4.77 10.25 6.94
C ILE A 65 5.15 11.73 7.05
N GLU A 66 4.20 12.62 7.35
CA GLU A 66 4.45 14.07 7.53
C GLU A 66 5.47 14.38 8.63
N LYS A 67 5.58 13.50 9.64
CA LYS A 67 6.60 13.63 10.70
C LYS A 67 8.03 13.49 10.17
N ARG A 68 8.21 12.89 8.99
CA ARG A 68 9.52 12.58 8.38
C ARG A 68 9.75 13.28 7.05
N VAL A 69 8.68 13.46 6.27
CA VAL A 69 8.71 14.01 4.91
C VAL A 69 7.73 15.16 4.81
N LYS A 70 8.23 16.38 4.62
CA LYS A 70 7.40 17.55 4.34
C LYS A 70 7.27 17.73 2.82
N SER A 71 6.07 17.52 2.30
CA SER A 71 5.79 17.67 0.86
C SER A 71 4.35 18.11 0.63
N GLU A 72 4.14 19.10 -0.24
CA GLU A 72 2.80 19.49 -0.71
C GLU A 72 2.08 18.35 -1.46
N LYS A 73 2.83 17.35 -1.95
CA LYS A 73 2.27 16.18 -2.62
C LYS A 73 1.78 15.11 -1.63
N LEU A 74 2.04 15.25 -0.34
CA LEU A 74 1.60 14.33 0.71
C LEU A 74 0.16 14.64 1.13
N THR A 75 -0.78 14.41 0.22
CA THR A 75 -2.21 14.58 0.47
C THR A 75 -2.88 13.23 0.69
N THR A 76 -3.99 13.17 1.44
CA THR A 76 -4.75 11.92 1.65
C THR A 76 -5.12 11.25 0.33
N VAL A 77 -5.46 12.03 -0.70
CA VAL A 77 -5.77 11.52 -2.05
C VAL A 77 -4.56 10.83 -2.68
N ASN A 78 -3.37 11.44 -2.59
CA ASN A 78 -2.15 10.83 -3.10
C ASN A 78 -1.76 9.60 -2.29
N VAL A 79 -1.95 9.61 -0.97
CA VAL A 79 -1.75 8.42 -0.13
C VAL A 79 -2.67 7.29 -0.57
N CYS A 80 -3.97 7.52 -0.73
CA CYS A 80 -4.92 6.53 -1.25
C CYS A 80 -4.48 5.94 -2.59
N ARG A 81 -4.07 6.79 -3.55
CA ARG A 81 -3.62 6.34 -4.88
C ARG A 81 -2.29 5.59 -4.81
N THR A 82 -1.40 5.97 -3.91
CA THR A 82 -0.12 5.27 -3.67
C THR A 82 -0.36 3.88 -3.10
N VAL A 83 -1.26 3.75 -2.11
CA VAL A 83 -1.68 2.47 -1.55
C VAL A 83 -2.27 1.58 -2.64
N LEU A 84 -3.24 2.08 -3.40
CA LEU A 84 -3.83 1.30 -4.50
C LEU A 84 -2.81 0.91 -5.57
N ALA A 85 -1.90 1.82 -5.94
CA ALA A 85 -0.83 1.51 -6.89
C ALA A 85 0.07 0.38 -6.38
N LEU A 86 0.47 0.41 -5.10
CA LEU A 86 1.22 -0.68 -4.48
C LEU A 86 0.45 -2.01 -4.55
N LEU A 87 -0.81 -2.04 -4.12
CA LEU A 87 -1.59 -3.28 -4.05
C LEU A 87 -1.82 -3.90 -5.44
N TYR A 88 -2.26 -3.09 -6.42
CA TYR A 88 -2.52 -3.59 -7.77
C TYR A 88 -1.23 -3.92 -8.53
N ALA A 89 -0.16 -3.12 -8.39
CA ALA A 89 1.12 -3.41 -9.06
C ALA A 89 1.83 -4.63 -8.48
N SER A 90 1.56 -4.95 -7.22
CA SER A 90 2.01 -6.21 -6.59
C SER A 90 1.12 -7.40 -6.94
N GLU A 91 0.19 -7.25 -7.90
CA GLU A 91 -0.74 -8.30 -8.36
C GLU A 91 -1.64 -8.88 -7.25
N LEU A 92 -1.88 -8.12 -6.18
CA LEU A 92 -2.87 -8.51 -5.18
C LEU A 92 -4.28 -8.37 -5.76
N ARG A 93 -5.15 -9.33 -5.45
CA ARG A 93 -6.54 -9.33 -5.90
C ARG A 93 -7.46 -8.78 -4.83
N GLU A 94 -8.34 -7.87 -5.23
CA GLU A 94 -9.44 -7.38 -4.38
C GLU A 94 -10.37 -8.54 -3.99
N GLU A 95 -10.99 -8.44 -2.81
CA GLU A 95 -11.78 -9.46 -2.09
C GLU A 95 -11.01 -10.72 -1.66
N LYS A 96 -9.93 -11.08 -2.37
CA LYS A 96 -9.10 -12.24 -2.01
C LYS A 96 -7.92 -11.87 -1.13
N ASP A 97 -7.05 -10.99 -1.59
CA ASP A 97 -5.79 -10.61 -0.96
C ASP A 97 -5.91 -9.25 -0.23
N PHE A 98 -6.83 -8.37 -0.64
CA PHE A 98 -7.19 -7.16 0.10
C PHE A 98 -8.65 -6.76 -0.14
N TYR A 99 -9.23 -5.89 0.68
CA TYR A 99 -10.56 -5.29 0.45
C TYR A 99 -10.61 -3.85 0.97
N ILE A 100 -11.59 -3.08 0.49
CA ILE A 100 -11.74 -1.66 0.82
C ILE A 100 -13.05 -1.45 1.58
N THR A 101 -12.98 -0.78 2.72
CA THR A 101 -14.18 -0.30 3.41
C THR A 101 -14.29 1.21 3.25
N THR A 102 -15.53 1.71 3.22
CA THR A 102 -15.81 3.14 3.20
C THR A 102 -16.70 3.48 4.40
N THR A 103 -16.28 4.44 5.21
CA THR A 103 -17.09 4.92 6.34
C THR A 103 -18.29 5.72 5.83
N SER A 104 -19.29 5.96 6.70
CA SER A 104 -20.44 6.82 6.38
C SER A 104 -20.06 8.23 5.89
N GLY A 105 -18.91 8.74 6.32
CA GLY A 105 -18.35 10.02 5.86
C GLY A 105 -17.50 9.93 4.58
N GLY A 106 -17.56 8.82 3.85
CA GLY A 106 -16.84 8.62 2.58
C GLY A 106 -15.34 8.33 2.70
N ARG A 107 -14.83 8.07 3.92
CA ARG A 107 -13.40 7.80 4.13
C ARG A 107 -13.09 6.34 3.86
N ARG A 108 -12.07 6.08 3.06
CA ARG A 108 -11.64 4.72 2.71
C ARG A 108 -10.61 4.19 3.70
N ASN A 109 -10.71 2.91 4.03
CA ASN A 109 -9.65 2.12 4.66
C ASN A 109 -9.34 0.91 3.77
N TYR A 110 -8.08 0.51 3.74
CA TYR A 110 -7.62 -0.63 2.95
C TYR A 110 -7.20 -1.74 3.90
N HIS A 111 -7.74 -2.93 3.70
CA HIS A 111 -7.49 -4.08 4.56
C HIS A 111 -6.73 -5.12 3.76
N VAL A 112 -5.48 -5.39 4.13
CA VAL A 112 -4.59 -6.31 3.42
C VAL A 112 -4.50 -7.59 4.22
N LYS A 113 -4.72 -8.75 3.59
CA LYS A 113 -4.46 -10.05 4.19
C LYS A 113 -2.97 -10.34 4.08
N VAL A 114 -2.28 -10.21 5.20
CA VAL A 114 -0.83 -10.35 5.31
C VAL A 114 -0.48 -11.78 5.66
N ASN A 115 0.28 -12.41 4.78
CA ASN A 115 0.86 -13.74 4.92
C ASN A 115 2.19 -13.76 4.13
N PRO A 116 3.00 -14.84 4.18
CA PRO A 116 4.30 -14.86 3.52
C PRO A 116 4.20 -14.64 1.99
N ARG A 117 3.12 -15.11 1.35
CA ARG A 117 2.88 -14.91 -0.08
C ARG A 117 2.62 -13.43 -0.39
N THR A 118 1.69 -12.78 0.32
CA THR A 118 1.34 -11.39 0.03
C THR A 118 2.46 -10.41 0.38
N LEU A 119 3.19 -10.64 1.48
CA LEU A 119 4.40 -9.87 1.79
C LEU A 119 5.45 -10.01 0.68
N ASN A 120 5.73 -11.24 0.22
CA ASN A 120 6.71 -11.44 -0.85
C ASN A 120 6.31 -10.71 -2.15
N MET A 121 5.03 -10.76 -2.52
CA MET A 121 4.50 -10.04 -3.68
C MET A 121 4.69 -8.52 -3.54
N LEU A 122 4.36 -7.97 -2.37
CA LEU A 122 4.53 -6.54 -2.06
C LEU A 122 6.00 -6.09 -2.09
N PHE A 123 6.92 -6.89 -1.54
CA PHE A 123 8.35 -6.58 -1.54
C PHE A 123 8.98 -6.67 -2.94
N ARG A 124 8.54 -7.62 -3.78
CA ARG A 124 9.07 -7.77 -5.15
C ARG A 124 8.77 -6.58 -6.06
N PHE A 125 7.75 -5.79 -5.73
CA PHE A 125 7.39 -4.61 -6.50
C PHE A 125 8.39 -3.45 -6.32
N VAL A 126 9.12 -3.40 -5.21
CA VAL A 126 9.88 -2.22 -4.76
C VAL A 126 11.39 -2.38 -4.91
#